data_AF-A0A838EPS2-F1
#
_entry.id   AF-A0A838EPS2-F1
#
_cell.length_a   1.000
_cell.length_b   1.000
_cell.length_c   1.000
_cell.angle_alpha   90.00
_cell.angle_beta   90.00
_cell.angle_gamma   90.00
#
_symmetry.space_group_name_H-M   'P 1'
#
loop_
_entity.id
_entity.type
_entity.pdbx_description
1 polymer ?
#
loop_
_entity_poly.entity_id
_entity_poly.type
_entity_poly.pdbx_seq_one_letter_code
_entity_poly.pdbx_strand_id
1 'polypeptide(L)'
;MTRMSQVQGHVTNLAQNRGNIPALRGALGVLLVGFFLLALMLQVQTSEAFILNGATVKLAANWGILRQPLDLIQGNLDIDTAKAVMWGWGIELVYLVCVIGEIAVTGKLQGWFRTGAIVLVAFDFYTDVNYGTLGSGLGGQLAFAGVTAFMVAFFGVIGLNLIWSCILDWGR
;
A
#
# COMPACT_ATOMS: atom_id res chain seq x y z
N MET A 1 45.92 -16.36 -22.45
CA MET A 1 44.75 -15.45 -22.53
C MET A 1 43.46 -16.04 -21.94
N THR A 2 43.44 -17.31 -21.53
CA THR A 2 42.22 -18.03 -21.10
C THR A 2 41.75 -17.77 -19.66
N ARG A 3 42.63 -17.33 -18.75
CA ARG A 3 42.28 -17.06 -17.35
C ARG A 3 41.60 -15.71 -17.13
N MET A 4 41.93 -14.69 -17.92
CA MET A 4 41.29 -13.38 -17.79
C MET A 4 39.83 -13.41 -18.27
N SER A 5 39.51 -14.15 -19.33
CA SER A 5 38.12 -14.28 -19.80
C SER A 5 37.21 -15.03 -18.82
N GLN A 6 37.75 -16.03 -18.10
CA GLN A 6 37.01 -16.73 -17.04
C GLN A 6 36.73 -15.83 -15.83
N VAL A 7 37.71 -15.02 -15.39
CA VAL A 7 37.51 -14.09 -14.27
C VAL A 7 36.50 -13.00 -14.64
N GLN A 8 36.59 -12.45 -15.87
CA GLN A 8 35.65 -11.45 -16.35
C GLN A 8 34.22 -12.01 -16.42
N GLY A 9 34.04 -13.25 -16.90
CA GLY A 9 32.75 -13.93 -16.95
C GLY A 9 32.15 -14.29 -15.58
N HIS A 10 32.99 -14.54 -14.57
CA HIS A 10 32.55 -14.81 -13.20
C HIS A 10 32.11 -13.52 -12.48
N VAL A 11 32.81 -12.41 -12.73
CA VAL A 11 32.47 -11.09 -12.16
C VAL A 11 31.19 -10.53 -12.77
N THR A 12 30.96 -10.68 -14.08
CA THR A 12 29.66 -10.30 -14.70
C THR A 12 28.50 -11.16 -14.21
N ASN A 13 28.69 -12.47 -14.03
CA ASN A 13 27.66 -13.34 -13.44
C ASN A 13 27.34 -12.95 -11.98
N LEU A 14 28.35 -12.64 -11.16
CA LEU A 14 28.13 -12.16 -9.80
C LEU A 14 27.46 -10.79 -9.77
N ALA A 15 27.84 -9.85 -10.65
CA ALA A 15 27.19 -8.55 -10.76
C ALA A 15 25.72 -8.65 -11.23
N GLN A 16 25.42 -9.55 -12.17
CA GLN A 16 24.05 -9.82 -12.62
C GLN A 16 23.20 -10.53 -11.56
N ASN A 17 23.80 -11.38 -10.71
CA ASN A 17 23.08 -12.12 -9.66
C ASN A 17 23.01 -11.42 -8.30
N ARG A 18 23.70 -10.30 -8.09
CA ARG A 18 23.71 -9.55 -6.81
C ARG A 18 22.34 -9.05 -6.35
N GLY A 19 21.35 -8.96 -7.25
CA GLY A 19 19.98 -8.55 -6.93
C GLY A 19 18.93 -9.66 -6.88
N ASN A 20 19.24 -10.89 -7.33
CA ASN A 20 18.26 -11.97 -7.46
C ASN A 20 18.35 -13.02 -6.35
N ILE A 21 18.77 -12.60 -5.15
CA ILE A 21 18.84 -13.51 -3.98
C ILE A 21 17.42 -13.64 -3.42
N PRO A 22 16.83 -14.85 -3.33
CA PRO A 22 15.46 -15.04 -2.84
C PRO A 22 15.25 -14.40 -1.47
N ALA A 23 16.20 -14.59 -0.54
CA ALA A 23 16.14 -14.00 0.80
C ALA A 23 16.05 -12.47 0.79
N LEU A 24 16.79 -11.78 -0.10
CA LEU A 24 16.74 -10.32 -0.21
C LEU A 24 15.40 -9.85 -0.78
N ARG A 25 14.85 -10.59 -1.76
CA ARG A 25 13.49 -10.32 -2.29
C ARG A 25 12.43 -10.49 -1.22
N GLY A 26 12.50 -11.57 -0.43
CA GLY A 26 11.60 -11.80 0.70
C GLY A 26 11.69 -10.68 1.75
N ALA A 27 12.91 -10.30 2.16
CA ALA A 27 13.12 -9.22 3.12
C ALA A 27 12.58 -7.87 2.62
N LEU A 28 12.85 -7.52 1.35
CA LEU A 28 12.29 -6.33 0.73
C LEU A 28 10.76 -6.38 0.66
N GLY A 29 10.20 -7.54 0.31
CA GLY A 29 8.75 -7.73 0.25
C GLY A 29 8.08 -7.52 1.61
N VAL A 30 8.63 -8.08 2.68
CA VAL A 30 8.14 -7.84 4.06
C VAL A 30 8.22 -6.37 4.45
N LEU A 31 9.33 -5.69 4.09
CA LEU A 31 9.49 -4.26 4.36
C LEU A 31 8.44 -3.43 3.62
N LEU A 32 8.18 -3.73 2.34
CA LEU A 32 7.15 -3.05 1.55
C LEU A 32 5.76 -3.29 2.12
N VAL A 33 5.42 -4.53 2.51
CA VAL A 33 4.14 -4.83 3.19
C VAL A 33 4.03 -4.07 4.51
N GLY A 34 5.12 -3.96 5.27
CA GLY A 34 5.14 -3.17 6.51
C GLY A 34 4.81 -1.70 6.27
N PHE A 35 5.46 -1.05 5.30
CA PHE A 35 5.16 0.33 4.93
C PHE A 35 3.76 0.50 4.34
N PHE A 36 3.29 -0.48 3.55
CA PHE A 36 1.93 -0.52 3.06
C PHE A 36 0.92 -0.52 4.21
N LEU A 37 1.08 -1.37 5.23
CA LEU A 37 0.18 -1.42 6.38
C LEU A 37 0.17 -0.11 7.18
N LEU A 38 1.34 0.52 7.36
CA LEU A 38 1.42 1.82 8.02
C LEU A 38 0.68 2.90 7.24
N ALA A 39 0.86 2.94 5.91
CA ALA A 39 0.19 3.89 5.03
C ALA A 39 -1.33 3.63 4.99
N LEU A 40 -1.75 2.37 4.88
CA LEU A 40 -3.15 1.95 4.89
C LEU A 40 -3.87 2.39 6.18
N MET A 41 -3.25 2.17 7.34
CA MET A 41 -3.81 2.62 8.62
C MET A 41 -3.98 4.14 8.69
N LEU A 42 -3.11 4.90 8.04
CA LEU A 42 -3.24 6.35 7.98
C LEU A 42 -4.38 6.77 7.05
N GLN A 43 -4.50 6.16 5.88
CA GLN A 43 -5.58 6.45 4.93
C GLN A 43 -6.96 6.09 5.47
N VAL A 44 -7.08 4.97 6.19
CA VAL A 44 -8.33 4.62 6.88
C VAL A 44 -8.70 5.71 7.88
N GLN A 45 -7.77 6.19 8.71
CA GLN A 45 -8.06 7.26 9.68
C GLN A 45 -8.40 8.60 9.02
N THR A 46 -7.68 9.01 7.99
CA THR A 46 -7.94 10.30 7.32
C THR A 46 -9.27 10.25 6.57
N SER A 47 -9.65 9.11 6.02
CA SER A 47 -10.96 8.87 5.43
C SER A 47 -12.10 8.80 6.47
N GLU A 48 -11.87 8.20 7.64
CA GLU A 48 -12.79 8.24 8.78
C GLU A 48 -13.01 9.67 9.28
N ALA A 49 -11.94 10.45 9.41
CA ALA A 49 -12.01 11.85 9.79
C ALA A 49 -12.78 12.68 8.75
N PHE A 50 -12.63 12.39 7.46
CA PHE A 50 -13.40 13.02 6.40
C PHE A 50 -14.90 12.79 6.56
N ILE A 51 -15.34 11.54 6.73
CA ILE A 51 -16.78 11.23 6.79
C ILE A 51 -17.44 11.73 8.08
N LEU A 52 -16.68 11.77 9.18
CA LEU A 52 -17.15 12.29 10.46
C LEU A 52 -17.01 13.81 10.59
N ASN A 53 -16.42 14.51 9.62
CA ASN A 53 -15.94 15.89 9.77
C ASN A 53 -15.12 16.08 11.07
N GLY A 54 -14.28 15.09 11.35
CA GLY A 54 -13.49 14.98 12.58
C GLY A 54 -12.27 15.89 12.58
N ALA A 55 -11.55 15.87 13.70
CA ALA A 55 -10.28 16.57 13.82
C ALA A 55 -9.20 15.94 12.92
N THR A 56 -8.15 16.72 12.65
CA THR A 56 -7.00 16.19 11.92
C THR A 56 -6.33 15.05 12.69
N VAL A 57 -5.95 14.01 11.95
CA VAL A 57 -5.33 12.80 12.44
C VAL A 57 -3.83 13.07 12.59
N LYS A 58 -3.31 12.79 13.79
CA LYS A 58 -1.86 12.78 14.01
C LYS A 58 -1.26 11.52 13.43
N LEU A 59 -0.07 11.66 12.87
CA LEU A 59 0.77 10.57 12.39
C LEU A 59 1.29 9.71 13.54
N ALA A 60 0.39 8.92 14.12
CA ALA A 60 0.69 7.88 15.09
C ALA A 60 0.08 6.58 14.56
N ALA A 61 0.91 5.53 14.47
CA ALA A 61 0.44 4.22 14.06
C ALA A 61 -0.54 3.69 15.12
N ASN A 62 -1.84 3.71 14.79
CA ASN A 62 -2.88 3.17 15.64
C ASN A 62 -3.21 1.74 15.19
N TRP A 63 -2.53 0.77 15.79
CA TRP A 63 -2.73 -0.66 15.51
C TRP A 63 -4.17 -1.15 15.81
N GLY A 64 -4.94 -0.39 16.60
CA GLY A 64 -6.36 -0.68 16.85
C GLY A 64 -7.21 -0.66 15.57
N ILE A 65 -6.77 0.06 14.53
CA ILE A 65 -7.47 0.14 13.23
C ILE A 65 -7.60 -1.23 12.58
N LEU A 66 -6.55 -2.05 12.68
CA LEU A 66 -6.57 -3.41 12.11
C LEU A 66 -7.62 -4.31 12.77
N ARG A 67 -8.09 -3.95 13.98
CA ARG A 67 -9.14 -4.67 14.69
C ARG A 67 -10.54 -4.15 14.37
N GLN A 68 -10.68 -2.93 13.85
CA GLN A 68 -11.98 -2.32 13.56
C GLN A 68 -12.91 -3.20 12.70
N PRO A 69 -12.44 -3.92 11.65
CA PRO A 69 -13.33 -4.81 10.90
C PRO A 69 -13.93 -5.93 11.76
N LEU A 70 -13.17 -6.45 12.72
CA LEU A 70 -13.66 -7.47 13.66
C LEU A 70 -14.65 -6.87 14.65
N ASP A 71 -14.35 -5.69 15.20
CA ASP A 71 -15.22 -5.00 16.15
C ASP A 71 -16.55 -4.57 15.48
N LEU A 72 -16.51 -4.23 14.18
CA LEU A 72 -17.70 -3.97 13.35
C LEU A 72 -18.58 -5.22 13.22
N ILE A 73 -17.99 -6.37 12.88
CA ILE A 73 -18.74 -7.65 12.73
C ILE A 73 -19.34 -8.09 14.06
N GLN A 74 -18.64 -7.84 15.17
CA GLN A 74 -19.11 -8.19 16.52
C GLN A 74 -20.17 -7.21 17.05
N GLY A 75 -20.41 -6.08 16.38
CA GLY A 75 -21.36 -5.06 16.83
C GLY A 75 -20.88 -4.29 18.06
N ASN A 76 -19.56 -4.20 18.28
CA ASN A 76 -18.96 -3.50 19.42
C ASN A 76 -18.81 -1.99 19.18
N LEU A 77 -19.08 -1.52 17.96
CA LEU A 77 -18.95 -0.12 17.57
C LEU A 77 -20.30 0.59 17.70
N ASP A 78 -20.28 1.83 18.20
CA ASP A 78 -21.43 2.71 18.08
C ASP A 78 -21.72 3.03 16.61
N ILE A 79 -22.93 3.52 16.33
CA ILE A 79 -23.42 3.68 14.96
C ILE A 79 -22.57 4.65 14.12
N ASP A 80 -21.98 5.67 14.73
CA ASP A 80 -21.22 6.68 14.00
C ASP A 80 -19.80 6.19 13.73
N THR A 81 -19.16 5.53 14.69
CA THR A 81 -17.89 4.82 14.45
C THR A 81 -18.06 3.69 13.43
N ALA A 82 -19.15 2.93 13.49
CA ALA A 82 -19.42 1.86 12.53
C ALA A 82 -19.52 2.38 11.08
N LYS A 83 -20.21 3.51 10.85
CA LYS A 83 -20.27 4.16 9.53
C LYS A 83 -18.88 4.61 9.07
N ALA A 84 -18.10 5.19 9.97
CA ALA A 84 -16.75 5.65 9.66
C ALA A 84 -15.84 4.49 9.26
N VAL A 85 -15.85 3.41 10.04
CA VAL A 85 -15.08 2.19 9.77
C VAL A 85 -15.52 1.55 8.44
N MET A 86 -16.83 1.46 8.19
CA MET A 86 -17.35 0.96 6.91
C MET A 86 -16.90 1.80 5.73
N TRP A 87 -16.81 3.12 5.88
CA TRP A 87 -16.32 4.03 4.85
C TRP A 87 -14.82 3.88 4.63
N GLY A 88 -14.01 3.98 5.69
CA GLY A 88 -12.56 3.90 5.64
C GLY A 88 -12.10 2.58 5.02
N TRP A 89 -12.51 1.44 5.58
CA TRP A 89 -12.16 0.14 5.02
C TRP A 89 -12.86 -0.16 3.69
N GLY A 90 -14.06 0.39 3.48
CA GLY A 90 -14.82 0.19 2.26
C GLY A 90 -14.13 0.81 1.05
N ILE A 91 -13.60 2.02 1.18
CA ILE A 91 -12.85 2.69 0.11
C ILE A 91 -11.60 1.90 -0.27
N GLU A 92 -10.84 1.44 0.71
CA GLU A 92 -9.65 0.61 0.46
C GLU A 92 -9.99 -0.70 -0.23
N LEU A 93 -11.11 -1.32 0.15
CA LEU A 93 -11.58 -2.55 -0.49
C LEU A 93 -12.00 -2.29 -1.95
N VAL A 94 -12.73 -1.19 -2.21
CA VAL A 94 -13.11 -0.79 -3.58
C VAL A 94 -11.85 -0.49 -4.40
N TYR A 95 -10.84 0.14 -3.80
CA TYR A 95 -9.56 0.39 -4.43
C TYR A 95 -8.87 -0.91 -4.86
N LEU A 96 -8.77 -1.89 -3.96
CA LEU A 96 -8.22 -3.21 -4.28
C LEU A 96 -9.00 -3.90 -5.41
N VAL A 97 -10.33 -3.82 -5.39
CA VAL A 97 -11.17 -4.36 -6.48
C VAL A 97 -10.87 -3.65 -7.81
N CYS A 98 -10.68 -2.33 -7.81
CA CYS A 98 -10.30 -1.59 -9.00
C CYS A 98 -8.92 -2.00 -9.53
N VAL A 99 -7.91 -2.13 -8.68
CA VAL A 99 -6.56 -2.55 -9.11
C VAL A 99 -6.57 -3.97 -9.65
N ILE A 100 -7.22 -4.90 -8.96
CA ILE A 100 -7.32 -6.30 -9.42
C ILE A 100 -8.15 -6.37 -10.71
N GLY A 101 -9.26 -5.64 -10.77
CA GLY A 101 -10.14 -5.60 -11.94
C GLY A 101 -9.46 -5.05 -13.20
N GLU A 102 -8.56 -4.08 -13.07
CA GLU A 102 -7.75 -3.55 -14.18
C GLU A 102 -6.83 -4.62 -14.79
N ILE A 103 -6.37 -5.58 -14.01
CA ILE A 103 -5.48 -6.66 -14.48
C ILE A 103 -6.30 -7.86 -14.95
N ALA A 104 -7.41 -8.17 -14.28
CA ALA A 104 -8.20 -9.37 -14.50
C ALA A 104 -9.18 -9.25 -15.68
N VAL A 105 -9.60 -8.04 -16.05
CA VAL A 105 -10.63 -7.81 -17.07
C VAL A 105 -10.04 -7.10 -18.29
N THR A 106 -10.49 -7.48 -19.48
CA THR A 106 -10.07 -6.85 -20.75
C THR A 106 -11.18 -6.00 -21.36
N GLY A 107 -10.80 -5.06 -22.22
CA GLY A 107 -11.74 -4.20 -22.96
C GLY A 107 -12.23 -3.00 -22.16
N LYS A 108 -13.48 -2.57 -22.36
CA LYS A 108 -13.99 -1.31 -21.78
C LYS A 108 -14.03 -1.31 -20.25
N LEU A 109 -14.31 -2.46 -19.63
CA LEU A 109 -14.36 -2.60 -18.18
C LEU A 109 -12.99 -2.38 -17.52
N GLN A 110 -11.90 -2.73 -18.22
CA GLN A 110 -10.54 -2.44 -17.78
C GLN A 110 -10.32 -0.93 -17.56
N GLY A 111 -10.80 -0.11 -18.52
CA GLY A 111 -10.71 1.36 -18.43
C GLY A 111 -11.50 1.92 -17.25
N TRP A 112 -12.67 1.34 -16.94
CA TRP A 112 -13.46 1.73 -15.77
C TRP A 112 -12.74 1.43 -14.46
N PHE A 113 -12.16 0.23 -14.33
CA PHE A 113 -11.38 -0.13 -13.15
C PHE A 113 -10.14 0.75 -12.96
N ARG A 114 -9.40 1.02 -14.05
CA ARG A 114 -8.27 1.96 -14.03
C ARG A 114 -8.70 3.36 -13.60
N THR A 115 -9.83 3.85 -14.12
CA THR A 115 -10.36 5.17 -13.76
C THR A 115 -10.78 5.20 -12.30
N GLY A 116 -11.45 4.15 -11.82
CA GLY A 116 -11.81 4.00 -10.41
C GLY A 116 -10.58 4.03 -9.50
N ALA A 117 -9.53 3.28 -9.84
CA ALA A 117 -8.28 3.28 -9.07
C ALA A 117 -7.65 4.69 -9.00
N ILE A 118 -7.60 5.42 -10.12
CA ILE A 118 -7.07 6.80 -10.16
C ILE A 118 -7.92 7.74 -9.29
N VAL A 119 -9.24 7.63 -9.35
CA VAL A 119 -10.16 8.47 -8.57
C VAL A 119 -9.98 8.21 -7.07
N LEU A 120 -9.85 6.95 -6.67
CA LEU A 120 -9.66 6.59 -5.26
C LEU A 120 -8.30 7.07 -4.74
N VAL A 121 -7.21 6.88 -5.50
CA VAL A 121 -5.90 7.45 -5.15
C VAL A 121 -5.96 8.97 -5.01
N ALA A 122 -6.70 9.66 -5.88
CA ALA A 122 -6.89 11.11 -5.78
C ALA A 122 -7.73 11.51 -4.56
N PHE A 123 -8.73 10.69 -4.19
CA PHE A 123 -9.51 10.86 -2.97
C PHE A 123 -8.64 10.70 -1.73
N ASP A 124 -7.83 9.64 -1.65
CA ASP A 124 -6.94 9.41 -0.51
C ASP A 124 -5.90 10.51 -0.36
N PHE A 125 -5.35 10.98 -1.49
CA PHE A 125 -4.48 12.15 -1.49
C PHE A 125 -5.20 13.37 -0.91
N TYR A 126 -6.45 13.61 -1.32
CA TYR A 126 -7.24 14.72 -0.81
C TYR A 126 -7.52 14.59 0.70
N THR A 127 -7.93 13.41 1.19
CA THR A 127 -8.20 13.21 2.61
C THR A 127 -6.92 13.35 3.44
N ASP A 128 -5.79 12.84 2.97
CA ASP A 128 -4.50 13.00 3.63
C ASP A 128 -4.04 14.47 3.70
N VAL A 129 -4.30 15.25 2.65
CA VAL A 129 -3.97 16.68 2.65
C VAL A 129 -4.85 17.49 3.60
N ASN A 130 -6.12 17.15 3.76
CA ASN A 130 -7.05 17.94 4.58
C ASN A 130 -7.11 17.46 6.03
N TYR A 131 -6.99 16.16 6.26
CA TYR A 131 -7.17 15.51 7.56
C TYR A 131 -5.88 14.95 8.13
N GLY A 132 -4.82 14.78 7.34
CA GLY A 132 -3.48 14.53 7.88
C GLY A 132 -2.93 15.74 8.62
N THR A 133 -1.97 15.53 9.52
CA THR A 133 -1.22 16.64 10.14
C THR A 133 0.27 16.34 10.14
N LEU A 134 1.02 17.21 9.46
CA LEU A 134 2.48 17.25 9.48
C LEU A 134 2.97 18.62 9.97
N GLY A 135 3.97 18.61 10.85
CA GLY A 135 4.60 19.83 11.37
C GLY A 135 5.44 20.62 10.35
N SER A 136 5.51 20.17 9.09
CA SER A 136 6.41 20.69 8.05
C SER A 136 5.76 21.71 7.09
N GLY A 137 4.54 22.17 7.37
CA GLY A 137 3.78 23.09 6.50
C GLY A 137 3.24 22.43 5.22
N LEU A 138 2.58 23.23 4.38
CA LEU A 138 1.80 22.74 3.22
C LEU A 138 2.61 21.88 2.25
N GLY A 139 3.85 22.28 1.93
CA GLY A 139 4.70 21.54 0.99
C GLY A 139 5.03 20.13 1.48
N GLY A 140 5.35 19.97 2.77
CA GLY A 140 5.59 18.66 3.35
C GLY A 140 4.32 17.81 3.47
N GLN A 141 3.17 18.45 3.66
CA GLN A 141 1.87 17.76 3.69
C GLN A 141 1.47 17.21 2.31
N LEU A 142 1.68 17.98 1.24
CA LEU A 142 1.45 17.51 -0.13
C LEU A 142 2.41 16.37 -0.51
N ALA A 143 3.70 16.52 -0.18
CA ALA A 143 4.70 15.47 -0.45
C ALA A 143 4.35 14.18 0.31
N PHE A 144 3.95 14.32 1.57
CA PHE A 144 3.55 13.19 2.39
C PHE A 144 2.31 12.49 1.84
N ALA A 145 1.22 13.21 1.56
CA ALA A 145 0.01 12.62 0.98
C ALA A 145 0.32 11.89 -0.34
N GLY A 146 1.20 12.47 -1.17
CA GLY A 146 1.64 11.83 -2.41
C GLY A 146 2.40 10.53 -2.18
N VAL A 147 3.31 10.51 -1.20
CA VAL A 147 4.07 9.30 -0.85
C VAL A 147 3.15 8.24 -0.23
N THR A 148 2.24 8.61 0.68
CA THR A 148 1.30 7.69 1.33
C THR A 148 0.37 7.04 0.30
N ALA A 149 -0.23 7.84 -0.58
CA ALA A 149 -1.07 7.33 -1.67
C ALA A 149 -0.29 6.40 -2.62
N PHE A 150 0.96 6.72 -2.92
CA PHE A 150 1.84 5.83 -3.69
C PHE A 150 2.14 4.52 -2.95
N MET A 151 2.42 4.58 -1.64
CA MET A 151 2.68 3.40 -0.82
C MET A 151 1.47 2.46 -0.80
N VAL A 152 0.27 2.98 -0.52
CA VAL A 152 -0.95 2.16 -0.52
C VAL A 152 -1.20 1.57 -1.90
N ALA A 153 -0.98 2.35 -2.96
CA ALA A 153 -1.25 1.90 -4.31
C ALA A 153 -0.34 0.76 -4.80
N PHE A 154 0.95 0.80 -4.44
CA PHE A 154 1.94 -0.09 -5.06
C PHE A 154 2.60 -1.06 -4.09
N PHE A 155 2.86 -0.66 -2.84
CA PHE A 155 3.73 -1.45 -1.95
C PHE A 155 3.09 -2.76 -1.51
N GLY A 156 1.77 -2.80 -1.33
CA GLY A 156 1.06 -4.04 -0.98
C GLY A 156 1.21 -5.11 -2.06
N VAL A 157 0.89 -4.77 -3.32
CA VAL A 157 0.96 -5.69 -4.46
C VAL A 157 2.40 -6.11 -4.75
N ILE A 158 3.34 -5.16 -4.82
CA ILE A 158 4.75 -5.45 -5.08
C ILE A 158 5.32 -6.30 -3.93
N GLY A 159 5.04 -5.94 -2.69
CA GLY A 159 5.52 -6.64 -1.50
C GLY A 159 5.07 -8.09 -1.45
N LEU A 160 3.78 -8.34 -1.67
CA LEU A 160 3.23 -9.71 -1.72
C LEU A 160 3.82 -10.53 -2.88
N ASN A 161 3.99 -9.94 -4.06
CA ASN A 161 4.60 -10.61 -5.20
C ASN A 161 6.07 -11.00 -4.94
N LEU A 162 6.83 -10.14 -4.25
CA LEU A 162 8.22 -10.44 -3.87
C LEU A 162 8.30 -11.55 -2.82
N ILE A 163 7.42 -11.54 -1.83
CA ILE A 163 7.32 -12.61 -0.82
C ILE A 163 6.97 -13.93 -1.51
N TRP A 164 5.96 -13.94 -2.38
CA TRP A 164 5.53 -15.13 -3.10
C TRP A 164 6.64 -15.69 -4.00
N SER A 165 7.33 -14.82 -4.74
CA SER A 165 8.48 -15.20 -5.57
C SER A 165 9.61 -15.79 -4.72
N CYS A 166 9.90 -15.25 -3.54
CA CYS A 166 10.88 -15.81 -2.61
C CYS A 166 10.49 -17.23 -2.16
N ILE A 167 9.23 -17.44 -1.77
CA ILE A 167 8.73 -18.74 -1.28
C ILE A 167 8.85 -19.80 -2.38
N LEU A 168 8.43 -19.47 -3.61
CA LEU A 168 8.49 -20.41 -4.74
C LEU A 168 9.92 -20.79 -5.13
N ASP A 169 10.86 -19.85 -5.03
CA ASP A 169 12.26 -20.11 -5.36
C ASP A 169 13.01 -20.87 -4.26
N TRP A 170 12.55 -20.80 -3.01
CA TRP A 170 13.05 -21.65 -1.91
C TRP A 170 12.43 -23.04 -1.88
N GLY A 171 11.25 -23.21 -2.47
CA GLY A 171 10.59 -24.52 -2.59
C GLY A 171 11.10 -25.40 -3.73
N ARG A 172 12.07 -24.92 -4.52
CA ARG A 172 12.74 -25.65 -5.62
C ARG A 172 14.18 -25.98 -5.24
#